data_AF-A0A329U3Z3-F1
#
_entry.id   AF-A0A329U3Z3-F1
#
_cell.length_a   1.000
_cell.length_b   1.000
_cell.length_c   1.000
_cell.angle_alpha   90.00
_cell.angle_beta   90.00
_cell.angle_gamma   90.00
#
_symmetry.space_group_name_H-M   'P 1'
#
loop_
_entity.id
_entity.type
_entity.pdbx_description
1 polymer ?
#
loop_
_entity_poly.entity_id
_entity_poly.type
_entity_poly.pdbx_seq_one_letter_code
_entity_poly.pdbx_strand_id
1 'polypeptide(L)'
;MLKLSNLKIDPEFSAQILPLSFEELQQLEMNMIRDGKLTDPIIVWNKTILDGHNRYNILRKHSFIEYEIKEMEFSSHQEALIWICNHQLGRRNLTPERRKYLIGKRYEMEKQVSQNRGNQYTSAKKDATDQNDPCQNKSGSHVTRQRIANETGTSEGYVQRAEKYMNGVEAADEAAPGAREEILNGKIKAADREICAIAKAPKEQRSEIVAELRKPKSERDKQLASSTKSPSVKVESFDDDGSRFLIGISKKVQGHKRALTESDQKALKKSVEASADHSIHIAAIEGAYDAFIENWELTFREYPDLLTGPENWKQIEKYSDNLQRYLEFIRSKHLKMLESQRQGG
;
A
#
# COMPACT_ATOMS: atom_id res chain seq x y z
N MET A 1 -40.50 -13.69 -5.05
CA MET A 1 -39.68 -12.65 -5.72
C MET A 1 -39.37 -11.56 -4.69
N LEU A 2 -38.09 -11.26 -4.47
CA LEU A 2 -37.68 -10.17 -3.58
C LEU A 2 -38.20 -8.83 -4.12
N LYS A 3 -38.72 -7.98 -3.24
CA LYS A 3 -39.20 -6.64 -3.58
C LYS A 3 -38.17 -5.61 -3.15
N LEU A 4 -38.08 -4.51 -3.89
CA LEU A 4 -37.20 -3.38 -3.57
C LEU A 4 -37.38 -2.85 -2.13
N SER A 5 -38.62 -2.82 -1.63
CA SER A 5 -38.96 -2.36 -0.27
C SER A 5 -38.34 -3.19 0.85
N ASN A 6 -37.94 -4.43 0.57
CA ASN A 6 -37.40 -5.35 1.56
C ASN A 6 -35.87 -5.31 1.65
N LEU A 7 -35.22 -4.58 0.73
CA LEU A 7 -33.78 -4.49 0.68
C LEU A 7 -33.24 -3.50 1.73
N LYS A 8 -32.08 -3.82 2.29
CA LYS A 8 -31.41 -3.04 3.33
C LYS A 8 -30.05 -2.57 2.82
N ILE A 9 -29.67 -1.37 3.23
CA ILE A 9 -28.32 -0.85 3.03
C ILE A 9 -27.53 -1.14 4.29
N ASP A 10 -26.41 -1.86 4.13
CA ASP A 10 -25.41 -1.99 5.17
C ASP A 10 -24.40 -0.83 5.03
N PRO A 11 -24.19 -0.01 6.06
CA PRO A 11 -23.27 1.12 5.99
C PRO A 11 -21.82 0.71 5.65
N GLU A 12 -21.36 -0.44 6.15
CA GLU A 12 -20.00 -0.92 5.90
C GLU A 12 -19.83 -1.35 4.44
N PHE A 13 -20.83 -2.04 3.87
CA PHE A 13 -20.84 -2.43 2.46
C PHE A 13 -20.90 -1.20 1.55
N SER A 14 -21.80 -0.27 1.86
CA SER A 14 -21.95 0.97 1.09
C SER A 14 -20.67 1.81 1.11
N ALA A 15 -19.93 1.81 2.22
CA ALA A 15 -18.68 2.57 2.35
C ALA A 15 -17.52 2.03 1.47
N GLN A 16 -17.57 0.77 1.02
CA GLN A 16 -16.54 0.20 0.13
C GLN A 16 -16.73 0.60 -1.34
N ILE A 17 -17.90 1.13 -1.70
CA ILE A 17 -18.21 1.51 -3.08
C ILE A 17 -17.79 2.96 -3.30
N LEU A 18 -17.18 3.24 -4.46
CA LEU A 18 -16.87 4.62 -4.85
C LEU A 18 -18.18 5.42 -4.95
N PRO A 19 -18.36 6.50 -4.16
CA PRO A 19 -19.48 7.40 -4.36
C PRO A 19 -19.35 8.03 -5.76
N LEU A 20 -20.47 8.09 -6.49
CA LEU A 20 -20.52 8.79 -7.77
C LEU A 20 -20.51 10.30 -7.54
N SER A 21 -19.93 11.04 -8.47
CA SER A 21 -20.10 12.49 -8.53
C SER A 21 -21.58 12.85 -8.76
N PHE A 22 -21.94 14.11 -8.53
CA PHE A 22 -23.29 14.58 -8.82
C PHE A 22 -23.65 14.40 -10.31
N GLU A 23 -22.72 14.72 -11.21
CA GLU A 23 -22.87 14.56 -12.64
C GLU A 23 -23.01 13.09 -13.04
N GLU A 24 -22.17 12.21 -12.47
CA GLU A 24 -22.25 10.76 -12.72
C GLU A 24 -23.58 10.17 -12.24
N LEU A 25 -24.06 10.59 -11.06
CA LEU A 25 -25.34 10.15 -10.52
C LEU A 25 -26.52 10.63 -11.39
N GLN A 26 -26.47 11.89 -11.84
CA GLN A 26 -27.48 12.44 -12.75
C GLN A 26 -27.48 11.70 -14.09
N GLN A 27 -26.30 11.44 -14.67
CA GLN A 27 -26.19 10.70 -15.92
C GLN A 27 -26.71 9.26 -15.78
N LEU A 28 -26.43 8.61 -14.65
CA LEU A 28 -26.98 7.29 -14.33
C LEU A 28 -28.51 7.33 -14.25
N GLU A 29 -29.08 8.31 -13.55
CA GLU A 29 -30.53 8.49 -13.43
C GLU A 29 -31.18 8.74 -14.80
N MET A 30 -30.61 9.63 -15.62
CA MET A 30 -31.09 9.88 -16.99
C MET A 30 -31.05 8.63 -17.87
N ASN A 31 -29.96 7.84 -17.80
CA ASN A 31 -29.84 6.60 -18.56
C ASN A 31 -30.90 5.58 -18.13
N MET A 32 -31.11 5.41 -16.82
CA MET A 32 -32.12 4.49 -16.28
C MET A 32 -33.55 4.88 -16.67
N ILE A 33 -33.87 6.18 -16.65
CA ILE A 33 -35.18 6.70 -17.08
C ILE A 33 -35.38 6.49 -18.57
N ARG A 34 -34.37 6.81 -19.39
CA ARG A 34 -34.42 6.67 -20.85
C ARG A 34 -34.64 5.22 -21.27
N ASP A 35 -33.92 4.30 -20.66
CA ASP A 35 -33.92 2.89 -21.06
C ASP A 35 -35.09 2.11 -20.42
N GLY A 36 -35.70 2.66 -19.37
CA GLY A 36 -36.86 2.07 -18.68
C GLY A 36 -36.56 0.76 -17.93
N LYS A 37 -35.29 0.33 -17.91
CA LYS A 37 -34.84 -0.89 -17.23
C LYS A 37 -33.40 -0.77 -16.75
N LEU A 38 -33.03 -1.56 -15.76
CA LEU A 38 -31.64 -1.71 -15.34
C LEU A 38 -30.80 -2.53 -16.34
N THR A 39 -29.60 -2.03 -16.66
CA THR A 39 -28.58 -2.80 -17.40
C THR A 39 -27.92 -3.85 -16.51
N ASP A 40 -27.56 -3.47 -15.29
CA ASP A 40 -26.95 -4.35 -14.29
C ASP A 40 -27.92 -4.57 -13.12
N PRO A 41 -28.07 -5.80 -12.59
CA PRO A 41 -28.99 -6.09 -11.51
C PRO A 41 -28.52 -5.50 -10.16
N ILE A 42 -29.44 -5.33 -9.21
CA ILE A 42 -29.06 -5.09 -7.81
C ILE A 42 -28.57 -6.41 -7.23
N ILE A 43 -27.34 -6.43 -6.71
CA ILE A 43 -26.74 -7.63 -6.14
C ILE A 43 -26.93 -7.60 -4.63
N VAL A 44 -27.48 -8.68 -4.07
CA VAL A 44 -27.87 -8.75 -2.64
C VAL A 44 -27.39 -10.04 -1.98
N TRP A 45 -27.24 -10.00 -0.66
CA TRP A 45 -27.06 -11.17 0.21
C TRP A 45 -27.94 -10.99 1.45
N ASN A 46 -28.80 -11.96 1.76
CA ASN A 46 -29.73 -11.88 2.90
C ASN A 46 -30.55 -10.57 2.93
N LYS A 47 -31.03 -10.12 1.76
CA LYS A 47 -31.74 -8.83 1.56
C LYS A 47 -30.87 -7.58 1.76
N THR A 48 -29.59 -7.73 2.06
CA THR A 48 -28.64 -6.61 2.17
C THR A 48 -27.99 -6.36 0.82
N ILE A 49 -27.92 -5.10 0.40
CA ILE A 49 -27.34 -4.71 -0.90
C ILE A 49 -25.81 -4.82 -0.83
N LEU A 50 -25.23 -5.53 -1.79
CA LEU A 50 -23.78 -5.64 -1.97
C LEU A 50 -23.27 -4.66 -3.04
N ASP A 51 -23.99 -4.56 -4.15
CA ASP A 51 -23.71 -3.61 -5.24
C ASP A 51 -25.02 -3.11 -5.86
N GLY A 52 -24.99 -1.90 -6.41
CA GLY A 52 -26.18 -1.23 -6.95
C GLY A 52 -26.86 -0.26 -5.98
N HIS A 53 -26.19 0.21 -4.93
CA HIS A 53 -26.71 1.20 -3.98
C HIS A 53 -27.27 2.47 -4.65
N ASN A 54 -26.57 3.03 -5.64
CA ASN A 54 -27.05 4.21 -6.39
C ASN A 54 -28.29 3.88 -7.24
N ARG A 55 -28.26 2.73 -7.93
CA ARG A 55 -29.41 2.23 -8.72
C ARG A 55 -30.63 2.01 -7.84
N TYR A 56 -30.45 1.39 -6.66
CA TYR A 56 -31.49 1.21 -5.66
C TYR A 56 -32.12 2.54 -5.23
N ASN A 57 -31.29 3.55 -4.92
CA ASN A 57 -31.78 4.88 -4.52
C ASN A 57 -32.57 5.57 -5.64
N ILE A 58 -32.17 5.41 -6.90
CA ILE A 58 -32.90 5.95 -8.07
C ILE A 58 -34.22 5.19 -8.28
N LEU A 59 -34.22 3.86 -8.20
CA LEU A 59 -35.42 3.04 -8.35
C LEU A 59 -36.51 3.38 -7.32
N ARG A 60 -36.12 3.82 -6.11
CA ARG A 60 -37.07 4.29 -5.11
C ARG A 60 -37.83 5.56 -5.53
N LYS A 61 -37.24 6.36 -6.43
CA LYS A 61 -37.85 7.58 -6.98
C LYS A 61 -38.67 7.31 -8.24
N HIS A 62 -38.29 6.28 -9.01
CA HIS A 62 -38.85 5.99 -10.34
C HIS A 62 -39.38 4.55 -10.41
N SER A 63 -40.63 4.35 -9.99
CA SER A 63 -41.24 3.01 -9.88
C SER A 63 -41.53 2.31 -11.21
N PHE A 64 -41.48 3.03 -12.33
CA PHE A 64 -41.74 2.48 -13.67
C PHE A 64 -40.54 1.75 -14.29
N ILE A 65 -39.35 1.90 -13.69
CA ILE A 65 -38.12 1.30 -14.21
C ILE A 65 -38.10 -0.18 -13.82
N GLU A 66 -37.99 -1.05 -14.82
CA GLU A 66 -37.85 -2.49 -14.62
C GLU A 66 -36.48 -2.82 -13.99
N TYR A 67 -36.47 -3.76 -13.05
CA TYR A 67 -35.26 -4.13 -12.33
C TYR A 67 -35.16 -5.62 -12.07
N GLU A 68 -33.92 -6.09 -11.98
CA GLU A 68 -33.58 -7.44 -11.58
C GLU A 68 -32.81 -7.40 -10.26
N ILE A 69 -33.11 -8.35 -9.37
CA ILE A 69 -32.36 -8.57 -8.13
C ILE A 69 -31.65 -9.92 -8.27
N LYS A 70 -30.33 -9.89 -8.14
CA LYS A 70 -29.49 -11.08 -8.12
C LYS A 70 -29.06 -11.37 -6.69
N GLU A 71 -29.55 -12.48 -6.14
CA GLU A 71 -29.17 -12.95 -4.82
C GLU A 71 -27.88 -13.79 -4.89
N MET A 72 -26.98 -13.54 -3.94
CA MET A 72 -25.72 -14.25 -3.77
C MET A 72 -25.65 -14.81 -2.35
N GLU A 73 -24.99 -15.95 -2.21
CA GLU A 73 -24.81 -16.63 -0.94
C GLU A 73 -23.36 -16.47 -0.47
N PHE A 74 -23.20 -16.10 0.80
CA PHE A 74 -21.91 -15.99 1.48
C PHE A 74 -22.01 -16.60 2.87
N SER A 75 -20.91 -17.21 3.32
CA SER A 75 -20.88 -17.89 4.62
C SER A 75 -20.77 -16.90 5.78
N SER A 76 -20.30 -15.68 5.51
CA SER A 76 -20.08 -14.65 6.52
C SER A 76 -20.15 -13.24 5.94
N HIS A 77 -20.31 -12.27 6.83
CA HIS A 77 -20.21 -10.84 6.52
C HIS A 77 -18.86 -10.47 5.90
N GLN A 78 -17.79 -11.09 6.38
CA GLN A 78 -16.43 -10.86 5.88
C GLN A 78 -16.25 -11.39 4.45
N GLU A 79 -16.86 -12.53 4.10
CA GLU A 79 -16.85 -13.04 2.72
C GLU A 79 -17.60 -12.12 1.77
N ALA A 80 -18.73 -11.55 2.19
CA ALA A 80 -19.44 -10.54 1.43
C ALA A 80 -18.58 -9.29 1.20
N LEU A 81 -17.85 -8.80 2.22
CA LEU A 81 -16.91 -7.68 2.07
C LEU A 81 -15.75 -7.99 1.11
N ILE A 82 -15.17 -9.18 1.19
CA ILE A 82 -14.11 -9.63 0.28
C ILE A 82 -14.65 -9.61 -1.16
N TRP A 83 -15.87 -10.11 -1.37
CA TRP A 83 -16.52 -10.08 -2.67
C TRP A 83 -16.74 -8.64 -3.17
N ILE A 84 -17.24 -7.73 -2.32
CA ILE A 84 -17.44 -6.32 -2.67
C ILE A 84 -16.11 -5.69 -3.09
N CYS A 85 -15.04 -5.88 -2.31
CA CYS A 85 -13.72 -5.33 -2.63
C CYS A 85 -13.22 -5.84 -3.98
N ASN A 86 -13.35 -7.15 -4.25
CA ASN A 86 -12.99 -7.75 -5.53
C ASN A 86 -13.81 -7.22 -6.70
N HIS A 87 -15.13 -7.08 -6.50
CA HIS A 87 -16.03 -6.54 -7.52
C HIS A 87 -15.67 -5.09 -7.88
N GLN A 88 -15.30 -4.28 -6.88
CA GLN A 88 -14.83 -2.91 -7.11
C GLN A 88 -13.44 -2.87 -7.78
N LEU A 89 -12.51 -3.75 -7.39
CA LEU A 89 -11.17 -3.84 -7.99
C LEU A 89 -11.21 -4.19 -9.49
N GLY A 90 -12.25 -4.89 -9.95
CA GLY A 90 -12.47 -5.18 -11.37
C GLY A 90 -12.88 -3.98 -12.22
N ARG A 91 -13.22 -2.83 -11.61
CA ARG A 91 -13.57 -1.62 -12.37
C ARG A 91 -12.30 -0.95 -12.93
N ARG A 92 -12.36 -0.54 -14.19
CA ARG A 92 -11.22 0.05 -14.92
C ARG A 92 -10.86 1.45 -14.44
N ASN A 93 -11.81 2.17 -13.83
CA ASN A 93 -11.68 3.60 -13.51
C ASN A 93 -11.34 3.87 -12.02
N LEU A 94 -10.55 3.01 -11.38
CA LEU A 94 -10.09 3.26 -10.01
C LEU A 94 -8.80 4.08 -9.98
N THR A 95 -8.78 5.11 -9.11
CA THR A 95 -7.56 5.81 -8.73
C THR A 95 -6.55 4.82 -8.10
N PRO A 96 -5.24 5.03 -8.28
CA PRO A 96 -4.22 4.21 -7.63
C PRO A 96 -4.42 4.11 -6.11
N GLU A 97 -4.78 5.22 -5.46
CA GLU A 97 -5.02 5.34 -4.02
C GLU A 97 -6.19 4.45 -3.58
N ARG A 98 -7.31 4.48 -4.32
CA ARG A 98 -8.49 3.65 -4.03
C ARG A 98 -8.24 2.18 -4.32
N ARG A 99 -7.55 1.86 -5.42
CA ARG A 99 -7.12 0.47 -5.71
C ARG A 99 -6.26 -0.07 -4.57
N LYS A 100 -5.29 0.71 -4.09
CA LYS A 100 -4.44 0.34 -2.96
C LYS A 100 -5.24 0.13 -1.68
N TYR A 101 -6.14 1.06 -1.34
CA TYR A 101 -7.01 0.93 -0.18
C TYR A 101 -7.85 -0.36 -0.20
N LEU A 102 -8.49 -0.67 -1.33
CA LEU A 102 -9.32 -1.87 -1.46
C LEU A 102 -8.50 -3.16 -1.39
N ILE A 103 -7.29 -3.19 -1.95
CA ILE A 103 -6.37 -4.34 -1.79
C ILE A 103 -6.04 -4.56 -0.31
N GLY A 104 -5.73 -3.47 0.42
CA GLY A 104 -5.48 -3.53 1.86
C GLY A 104 -6.68 -4.02 2.64
N LYS A 105 -7.88 -3.50 2.34
CA LYS A 105 -9.14 -3.87 2.98
C LYS A 105 -9.49 -5.34 2.74
N ARG A 106 -9.35 -5.82 1.50
CA ARG A 106 -9.53 -7.22 1.14
C ARG A 106 -8.60 -8.13 1.94
N TYR A 107 -7.31 -7.79 1.99
CA TYR A 107 -6.33 -8.57 2.72
C TYR A 107 -6.63 -8.61 4.23
N GLU A 108 -7.05 -7.49 4.82
CA GLU A 108 -7.48 -7.42 6.22
C GLU A 108 -8.63 -8.40 6.51
N MET A 109 -9.67 -8.40 5.67
CA MET A 109 -10.82 -9.29 5.85
C MET A 109 -10.46 -10.76 5.63
N GLU A 110 -9.64 -11.08 4.62
CA GLU A 110 -9.19 -12.45 4.38
C GLU A 110 -8.34 -13.01 5.53
N LYS A 111 -7.54 -12.18 6.22
CA LYS A 111 -6.82 -12.58 7.44
C LYS A 111 -7.78 -12.91 8.57
N GLN A 112 -8.82 -12.10 8.78
CA GLN A 112 -9.79 -12.35 9.84
C GLN A 112 -10.57 -13.65 9.59
N VAL A 113 -10.94 -13.92 8.33
CA VAL A 113 -11.60 -15.18 7.94
C VAL A 113 -10.67 -16.37 8.16
N SER A 114 -9.39 -16.29 7.78
CA SER A 114 -8.45 -17.40 7.96
C SER A 114 -8.14 -17.69 9.43
N GLN A 115 -8.10 -16.67 10.27
CA GLN A 115 -7.97 -16.82 11.72
C GLN A 115 -9.23 -17.45 12.35
N ASN A 116 -10.42 -17.07 11.88
CA ASN A 116 -11.70 -17.59 12.38
C ASN A 116 -12.02 -19.00 11.88
N ARG A 117 -11.40 -19.46 10.78
CA ARG A 117 -11.54 -20.82 10.21
C ARG A 117 -10.58 -21.87 10.81
N GLY A 118 -10.00 -21.58 11.97
CA GLY A 118 -9.05 -22.40 12.74
C GLY A 118 -8.58 -23.70 12.09
N ASN A 119 -7.33 -23.74 11.61
CA ASN A 119 -6.55 -24.96 11.30
C ASN A 119 -7.27 -26.14 10.56
N GLN A 120 -8.35 -25.90 9.81
CA GLN A 120 -9.08 -27.00 9.15
C GLN A 120 -8.57 -27.37 7.75
N TYR A 121 -7.50 -26.74 7.26
CA TYR A 121 -6.85 -27.10 6.00
C TYR A 121 -5.33 -27.18 6.11
N THR A 122 -4.84 -28.11 6.94
CA THR A 122 -3.50 -28.72 6.77
C THR A 122 -3.60 -30.23 6.94
N SER A 123 -4.31 -30.89 6.02
CA SER A 123 -4.13 -32.31 5.75
C SER A 123 -3.12 -32.48 4.61
N ALA A 124 -1.83 -32.26 4.92
CA ALA A 124 -0.74 -32.76 4.11
C ALA A 124 0.41 -33.18 5.02
N LYS A 125 0.46 -34.50 5.24
CA LYS A 125 1.57 -35.35 5.74
C LYS A 125 2.37 -34.85 6.95
N LYS A 126 2.04 -35.43 8.11
CA LYS A 126 2.98 -35.62 9.23
C LYS A 126 4.17 -36.45 8.74
N ASP A 127 5.34 -35.85 8.68
CA ASP A 127 6.55 -36.51 9.15
C ASP A 127 7.13 -35.63 10.26
N ALA A 128 7.43 -36.29 11.38
CA ALA A 128 7.72 -35.70 12.67
C ALA A 128 9.12 -35.09 12.71
N THR A 129 9.26 -33.91 13.33
CA THR A 129 10.07 -33.69 14.54
C THR A 129 9.92 -32.25 15.06
N ASP A 130 9.94 -32.17 16.39
CA ASP A 130 10.40 -31.06 17.22
C ASP A 130 9.57 -29.79 17.49
N GLN A 131 9.16 -29.77 18.77
CA GLN A 131 9.27 -28.71 19.78
C GLN A 131 8.38 -27.46 19.68
N ASN A 132 7.66 -27.25 20.78
CA ASN A 132 6.79 -26.12 21.06
C ASN A 132 7.56 -24.80 21.02
N ASP A 133 7.43 -24.09 19.90
CA ASP A 133 7.78 -22.68 19.73
C ASP A 133 6.46 -21.90 19.50
N PRO A 134 6.18 -20.77 20.17
CA PRO A 134 4.96 -20.00 19.92
C PRO A 134 5.11 -19.21 18.62
N CYS A 135 5.12 -19.92 17.49
CA CYS A 135 5.22 -19.36 16.15
C CYS A 135 4.12 -19.91 15.22
N GLN A 136 2.86 -19.80 15.64
CA GLN A 136 1.70 -20.17 14.81
C GLN A 136 1.17 -18.92 14.10
N ASN A 137 1.55 -18.68 12.83
CA ASN A 137 0.77 -17.97 11.78
C ASN A 137 1.56 -17.47 10.53
N LYS A 138 2.84 -17.78 10.34
CA LYS A 138 3.59 -17.28 9.17
C LYS A 138 3.16 -17.90 7.81
N SER A 139 2.61 -19.12 7.80
CA SER A 139 2.27 -19.83 6.55
C SER A 139 0.99 -19.32 5.87
N GLY A 140 -0.10 -19.11 6.63
CA GLY A 140 -1.39 -18.68 6.07
C GLY A 140 -1.40 -17.25 5.51
N SER A 141 -0.69 -16.33 6.18
CA SER A 141 -0.58 -14.92 5.76
C SER A 141 0.14 -14.77 4.42
N HIS A 142 1.23 -15.53 4.20
CA HIS A 142 1.96 -15.56 2.93
C HIS A 142 1.08 -16.06 1.78
N VAL A 143 0.39 -17.18 1.97
CA VAL A 143 -0.50 -17.75 0.93
C VAL A 143 -1.60 -16.76 0.53
N THR A 144 -2.21 -16.08 1.51
CA THR A 144 -3.24 -15.07 1.24
C THR A 144 -2.66 -13.88 0.45
N ARG A 145 -1.50 -13.33 0.86
CA ARG A 145 -0.86 -12.22 0.13
C ARG A 145 -0.49 -12.61 -1.29
N GLN A 146 0.11 -13.78 -1.48
CA GLN A 146 0.53 -14.28 -2.79
C GLN A 146 -0.67 -14.43 -3.74
N ARG A 147 -1.80 -14.96 -3.24
CA ARG A 147 -3.03 -15.07 -4.03
C ARG A 147 -3.55 -13.71 -4.45
N ILE A 148 -3.72 -12.79 -3.50
CA ILE A 148 -4.23 -11.44 -3.79
C ILE A 148 -3.30 -10.75 -4.79
N ALA A 149 -1.99 -10.83 -4.57
CA ALA A 149 -0.97 -10.25 -5.46
C ALA A 149 -1.10 -10.76 -6.90
N ASN A 150 -1.27 -12.07 -7.09
CA ASN A 150 -1.45 -12.66 -8.42
C ASN A 150 -2.75 -12.19 -9.10
N GLU A 151 -3.85 -12.15 -8.36
CA GLU A 151 -5.16 -11.73 -8.90
C GLU A 151 -5.19 -10.23 -9.25
N THR A 152 -4.44 -9.41 -8.52
CA THR A 152 -4.38 -7.95 -8.75
C THR A 152 -3.19 -7.52 -9.61
N GLY A 153 -2.35 -8.46 -10.05
CA GLY A 153 -1.15 -8.16 -10.83
C GLY A 153 -0.10 -7.32 -10.07
N THR A 154 0.02 -7.52 -8.77
CA THR A 154 0.96 -6.80 -7.88
C THR A 154 1.92 -7.77 -7.18
N SER A 155 2.83 -7.27 -6.33
CA SER A 155 3.71 -8.10 -5.50
C SER A 155 3.13 -8.36 -4.10
N GLU A 156 3.60 -9.40 -3.42
CA GLU A 156 3.23 -9.64 -2.01
C GLU A 156 3.56 -8.47 -1.09
N GLY A 157 4.74 -7.86 -1.29
CA GLY A 157 5.16 -6.67 -0.55
C GLY A 157 4.21 -5.49 -0.77
N TYR A 158 3.69 -5.34 -1.99
CA TYR A 158 2.66 -4.34 -2.28
C TYR A 158 1.37 -4.59 -1.48
N VAL A 159 0.89 -5.84 -1.40
CA VAL A 159 -0.31 -6.19 -0.60
C VAL A 159 -0.11 -5.86 0.89
N GLN A 160 1.08 -6.14 1.44
CA GLN A 160 1.38 -5.78 2.83
C GLN A 160 1.46 -4.25 3.05
N ARG A 161 1.97 -3.49 2.08
CA ARG A 161 1.98 -2.01 2.17
C ARG A 161 0.58 -1.44 1.99
N ALA A 162 -0.25 -2.05 1.16
CA ALA A 162 -1.65 -1.69 0.96
C ALA A 162 -2.46 -1.79 2.25
N GLU A 163 -2.23 -2.83 3.06
CA GLU A 163 -2.81 -2.96 4.41
C GLU A 163 -2.42 -1.80 5.33
N LYS A 164 -1.12 -1.49 5.42
CA LYS A 164 -0.62 -0.38 6.26
C LYS A 164 -1.17 0.97 5.82
N TYR A 165 -1.26 1.17 4.51
CA TYR A 165 -1.87 2.35 3.91
C TYR A 165 -3.36 2.44 4.27
N MET A 166 -4.11 1.36 4.07
CA MET A 166 -5.52 1.26 4.45
C MET A 166 -5.74 1.60 5.93
N ASN A 167 -4.92 1.03 6.83
CA ASN A 167 -4.98 1.37 8.26
C ASN A 167 -4.73 2.87 8.53
N GLY A 168 -3.80 3.48 7.80
CA GLY A 168 -3.54 4.93 7.86
C GLY A 168 -4.74 5.77 7.41
N VAL A 169 -5.38 5.37 6.31
CA VAL A 169 -6.59 6.01 5.79
C VAL A 169 -7.77 5.88 6.76
N GLU A 170 -7.98 4.69 7.34
CA GLU A 170 -9.03 4.48 8.35
C GLU A 170 -8.78 5.31 9.61
N ALA A 171 -7.54 5.35 10.09
CA ALA A 171 -7.16 6.17 11.24
C ALA A 171 -7.33 7.66 10.97
N ALA A 172 -7.11 8.11 9.72
CA ALA A 172 -7.36 9.48 9.31
C ALA A 172 -8.85 9.83 9.35
N ASP A 173 -9.70 8.93 8.87
CA ASP A 173 -11.16 9.11 8.84
C ASP A 173 -11.79 9.04 10.24
N GLU A 174 -11.29 8.15 11.11
CA GLU A 174 -11.67 8.09 12.54
C GLU A 174 -11.34 9.41 13.24
N ALA A 175 -10.17 10.00 12.94
CA ALA A 175 -9.73 11.25 13.57
C ALA A 175 -10.35 12.51 12.96
N ALA A 176 -10.68 12.47 11.67
CA ALA A 176 -11.28 13.58 10.94
C ALA A 176 -12.23 13.03 9.85
N PRO A 177 -13.53 12.88 10.15
CA PRO A 177 -14.51 12.31 9.22
C PRO A 177 -14.47 12.99 7.84
N GLY A 178 -14.42 12.17 6.78
CA GLY A 178 -14.30 12.64 5.39
C GLY A 178 -12.86 12.63 4.86
N ALA A 179 -11.85 12.49 5.73
CA ALA A 179 -10.46 12.37 5.32
C ALA A 179 -10.21 11.16 4.42
N ARG A 180 -10.95 10.04 4.60
CA ARG A 180 -10.86 8.88 3.70
C ARG A 180 -11.07 9.30 2.26
N GLU A 181 -12.19 9.95 1.96
CA GLU A 181 -12.52 10.31 0.59
C GLU A 181 -11.56 11.37 0.04
N GLU A 182 -11.13 12.34 0.86
CA GLU A 182 -10.13 13.33 0.46
C GLU A 182 -8.77 12.71 0.09
N ILE A 183 -8.37 11.63 0.77
CA ILE A 183 -7.16 10.89 0.42
C ILE A 183 -7.40 10.07 -0.86
N LEU A 184 -8.49 9.30 -0.92
CA LEU A 184 -8.75 8.36 -2.02
C LEU A 184 -9.07 9.03 -3.36
N ASN A 185 -9.56 10.28 -3.35
CA ASN A 185 -9.76 11.10 -4.55
C ASN A 185 -8.57 12.01 -4.88
N GLY A 186 -7.50 11.97 -4.10
CA GLY A 186 -6.28 12.75 -4.33
C GLY A 186 -6.37 14.25 -3.99
N LYS A 187 -7.38 14.68 -3.23
CA LYS A 187 -7.41 16.06 -2.66
C LYS A 187 -6.28 16.26 -1.65
N ILE A 188 -6.07 15.28 -0.77
CA ILE A 188 -4.90 15.23 0.12
C ILE A 188 -3.77 14.54 -0.64
N LYS A 189 -2.81 15.34 -1.13
CA LYS A 189 -1.60 14.85 -1.81
C LYS A 189 -0.51 14.54 -0.79
N ALA A 190 -0.70 13.47 -0.03
CA ALA A 190 0.27 12.97 0.94
C ALA A 190 0.98 11.72 0.40
N ALA A 191 2.24 11.54 0.77
CA ALA A 191 2.96 10.32 0.47
C ALA A 191 2.41 9.15 1.29
N ASP A 192 2.54 7.93 0.77
CA ASP A 192 2.08 6.71 1.44
C ASP A 192 2.61 6.59 2.88
N ARG A 193 3.87 7.01 3.09
CA ARG A 193 4.52 6.99 4.41
C ARG A 193 3.85 7.94 5.40
N GLU A 194 3.44 9.13 4.94
CA GLU A 194 2.74 10.12 5.75
C GLU A 194 1.37 9.58 6.17
N ILE A 195 0.63 8.97 5.24
CA ILE A 195 -0.65 8.33 5.53
C ILE A 195 -0.48 7.16 6.52
N CYS A 196 0.51 6.29 6.29
CA CYS A 196 0.81 5.18 7.20
C CYS A 196 1.23 5.65 8.61
N ALA A 197 1.83 6.83 8.74
CA ALA A 197 2.25 7.37 10.02
C ALA A 197 1.05 7.75 10.91
N ILE A 198 -0.10 8.11 10.33
CA ILE A 198 -1.33 8.46 11.07
C ILE A 198 -1.77 7.30 11.98
N ALA A 199 -1.79 6.07 11.45
CA ALA A 199 -2.15 4.89 12.24
C ALA A 199 -1.17 4.59 13.38
N LYS A 200 0.12 4.96 13.23
CA LYS A 200 1.17 4.76 14.24
C LYS A 200 1.18 5.87 15.29
N ALA A 201 0.65 7.05 14.97
CA ALA A 201 0.59 8.17 15.90
C ALA A 201 -0.44 7.90 17.03
N PRO A 202 -0.21 8.49 18.22
CA PRO A 202 -1.20 8.51 19.31
C PRO A 202 -2.53 9.08 18.81
N LYS A 203 -3.65 8.52 19.30
CA LYS A 203 -5.00 8.87 18.81
C LYS A 203 -5.28 10.37 18.90
N GLU A 204 -4.74 11.02 19.93
CA GLU A 204 -4.91 12.44 20.24
C GLU A 204 -4.24 13.35 19.21
N GLN A 205 -3.18 12.88 18.53
CA GLN A 205 -2.41 13.67 17.56
C GLN A 205 -2.86 13.45 16.11
N ARG A 206 -3.69 12.44 15.84
CA ARG A 206 -4.08 12.07 14.47
C ARG A 206 -4.85 13.17 13.75
N SER A 207 -5.75 13.87 14.45
CA SER A 207 -6.55 14.93 13.86
C SER A 207 -5.68 16.12 13.42
N GLU A 208 -4.66 16.46 14.21
CA GLU A 208 -3.68 17.50 13.89
C GLU A 208 -2.81 17.09 12.69
N ILE A 209 -2.33 15.84 12.65
CA ILE A 209 -1.58 15.31 11.50
C ILE A 209 -2.43 15.39 10.23
N VAL A 210 -3.70 14.99 10.27
CA VAL A 210 -4.60 15.08 9.11
C VAL A 210 -4.82 16.53 8.68
N ALA A 211 -5.01 17.44 9.64
CA ALA A 211 -5.14 18.87 9.35
C ALA A 211 -3.88 19.44 8.68
N GLU A 212 -2.70 18.99 9.08
CA GLU A 212 -1.43 19.38 8.44
C GLU A 212 -1.33 18.84 7.01
N LEU A 213 -1.72 17.58 6.78
CA LEU A 213 -1.69 16.97 5.44
C LEU A 213 -2.67 17.59 4.46
N ARG A 214 -3.75 18.24 4.94
CA ARG A 214 -4.67 19.03 4.10
C ARG A 214 -4.03 20.30 3.55
N LYS A 215 -2.97 20.82 4.17
CA LYS A 215 -2.27 22.01 3.67
C LYS A 215 -1.54 21.70 2.36
N PRO A 216 -1.52 22.63 1.40
CA PRO A 216 -0.82 22.43 0.14
C PRO A 216 0.67 22.15 0.39
N LYS A 217 1.24 21.21 -0.38
CA LYS A 217 2.63 20.74 -0.24
C LYS A 217 3.66 21.89 -0.24
N SER A 218 3.39 22.96 -0.99
CA SER A 218 4.22 24.18 -1.04
C SER A 218 4.28 24.95 0.29
N GLU A 219 3.27 24.85 1.14
CA GLU A 219 3.27 25.45 2.48
C GLU A 219 3.96 24.53 3.50
N ARG A 220 3.75 23.21 3.38
CA ARG A 220 4.48 22.18 4.16
C ARG A 220 5.98 22.28 3.93
N ASP A 221 6.41 22.40 2.68
CA ASP A 221 7.82 22.49 2.30
C ASP A 221 8.46 23.84 2.67
N LYS A 222 7.71 24.95 2.68
CA LYS A 222 8.20 26.27 3.10
C LYS A 222 8.54 26.35 4.59
N GLN A 223 7.77 25.68 5.44
CA GLN A 223 8.10 25.58 6.87
C GLN A 223 9.36 24.75 7.12
N LEU A 224 9.64 23.76 6.26
CA LEU A 224 10.88 22.98 6.31
C LEU A 224 12.08 23.77 5.73
N ALA A 225 11.86 24.56 4.68
CA ALA A 225 12.90 25.34 4.00
C ALA A 225 13.34 26.62 4.75
N SER A 226 12.51 27.17 5.65
CA SER A 226 12.92 28.34 6.46
C SER A 226 14.01 28.04 7.49
N SER A 227 14.34 26.77 7.73
CA SER A 227 15.34 26.37 8.73
C SER A 227 16.74 26.08 8.19
N THR A 228 17.00 26.18 6.87
CA THR A 228 18.32 25.87 6.30
C THR A 228 18.64 26.75 5.07
N LYS A 229 19.33 27.88 5.31
CA LYS A 229 19.94 28.71 4.26
C LYS A 229 21.33 28.19 3.85
N SER A 230 21.43 27.74 2.59
CA SER A 230 22.55 27.92 1.61
C SER A 230 23.92 27.25 1.87
N PRO A 231 24.88 27.18 0.90
CA PRO A 231 24.86 27.44 -0.55
C PRO A 231 25.48 26.32 -1.45
N SER A 232 25.24 26.49 -2.76
CA SER A 232 25.80 25.86 -3.98
C SER A 232 27.33 25.74 -4.11
N VAL A 233 27.87 24.64 -4.68
CA VAL A 233 29.10 24.62 -5.53
C VAL A 233 29.11 23.43 -6.53
N LYS A 234 29.76 23.72 -7.67
CA LYS A 234 29.95 23.07 -8.98
C LYS A 234 30.56 21.65 -9.01
N VAL A 235 30.35 21.03 -10.17
CA VAL A 235 30.80 19.72 -10.67
C VAL A 235 32.26 19.76 -11.14
N GLU A 236 33.06 18.76 -10.76
CA GLU A 236 34.23 18.33 -11.52
C GLU A 236 34.26 16.79 -11.63
N SER A 237 34.64 16.33 -12.82
CA SER A 237 34.85 14.95 -13.28
C SER A 237 36.24 14.43 -12.90
N PHE A 238 36.41 13.16 -12.52
CA PHE A 238 37.68 12.40 -12.70
C PHE A 238 37.48 10.87 -12.55
N ASP A 239 38.32 10.12 -13.26
CA ASP A 239 38.33 8.67 -13.48
C ASP A 239 38.90 7.79 -12.34
N ASP A 240 38.48 6.52 -12.37
CA ASP A 240 39.10 5.25 -11.93
C ASP A 240 39.65 5.03 -10.49
N ASP A 241 38.95 4.14 -9.77
CA ASP A 241 39.36 3.10 -8.78
C ASP A 241 38.19 2.84 -7.81
N GLY A 242 37.63 1.62 -7.83
CA GLY A 242 36.44 1.21 -7.07
C GLY A 242 36.53 1.42 -5.55
N SER A 243 37.74 1.53 -4.99
CA SER A 243 37.94 1.88 -3.58
C SER A 243 37.67 3.36 -3.29
N ARG A 244 38.07 4.27 -4.20
CA ARG A 244 37.73 5.70 -4.10
C ARG A 244 36.25 5.98 -4.35
N PHE A 245 35.59 5.18 -5.19
CA PHE A 245 34.15 5.29 -5.45
C PHE A 245 33.30 5.09 -4.17
N LEU A 246 33.61 4.06 -3.37
CA LEU A 246 32.92 3.79 -2.10
C LEU A 246 33.16 4.92 -1.07
N ILE A 247 34.38 5.47 -1.03
CA ILE A 247 34.72 6.63 -0.19
C ILE A 247 33.96 7.89 -0.67
N GLY A 248 33.78 8.05 -1.98
CA GLY A 248 33.04 9.15 -2.58
C GLY A 248 31.53 9.11 -2.28
N ILE A 249 30.90 7.94 -2.37
CA ILE A 249 29.50 7.76 -1.94
C ILE A 249 29.36 7.99 -0.44
N SER A 250 30.27 7.44 0.38
CA SER A 250 30.24 7.63 1.83
C SER A 250 30.28 9.12 2.20
N LYS A 251 31.20 9.91 1.61
CA LYS A 251 31.29 11.36 1.82
C LYS A 251 30.06 12.13 1.34
N LYS A 252 29.47 11.78 0.18
CA LYS A 252 28.24 12.41 -0.33
C LYS A 252 27.01 12.12 0.55
N VAL A 253 26.92 10.90 1.09
CA VAL A 253 25.86 10.47 2.02
C VAL A 253 26.03 11.11 3.41
N GLN A 254 27.27 11.42 3.82
CA GLN A 254 27.57 11.98 5.14
C GLN A 254 27.14 13.45 5.30
N GLY A 255 27.01 14.21 4.20
CA GLY A 255 26.43 15.56 4.23
C GLY A 255 24.94 15.61 4.57
N HIS A 256 24.24 14.46 4.59
CA HIS A 256 22.78 14.37 4.79
C HIS A 256 22.36 13.51 5.99
N LYS A 257 23.29 13.13 6.89
CA LYS A 257 22.96 12.34 8.10
C LYS A 257 23.14 13.16 9.36
N ARG A 258 22.07 13.35 10.14
CA ARG A 258 22.17 13.61 11.58
C ARG A 258 23.02 12.49 12.18
N ALA A 259 24.13 12.82 12.82
CA ALA A 259 24.93 11.83 13.55
C ALA A 259 24.07 11.26 14.69
N LEU A 260 23.94 9.93 14.73
CA LEU A 260 23.37 9.23 15.89
C LEU A 260 24.20 9.55 17.12
N THR A 261 23.55 9.97 18.21
CA THR A 261 24.25 10.27 19.46
C THR A 261 24.83 8.98 20.05
N GLU A 262 25.84 9.09 20.92
CA GLU A 262 26.38 7.93 21.63
C GLU A 262 25.30 7.20 22.45
N SER A 263 24.27 7.93 22.90
CA SER A 263 23.08 7.39 23.54
C SER A 263 22.26 6.50 22.59
N ASP A 264 22.05 6.94 21.34
CA ASP A 264 21.31 6.19 20.33
C ASP A 264 22.07 4.91 19.93
N GLN A 265 23.40 5.00 19.80
CA GLN A 265 24.24 3.83 19.51
C GLN A 265 24.24 2.82 20.67
N LYS A 266 24.21 3.30 21.92
CA LYS A 266 24.14 2.45 23.11
C LYS A 266 22.76 1.80 23.27
N ALA A 267 21.69 2.52 22.94
CA ALA A 267 20.32 1.99 22.93
C ALA A 267 20.12 0.92 21.84
N LEU A 268 20.68 1.15 20.65
CA LEU A 268 20.68 0.18 19.54
C LEU A 268 21.51 -1.06 19.84
N LYS A 269 22.70 -0.93 20.45
CA LYS A 269 23.48 -2.09 20.89
C LYS A 269 22.73 -2.92 21.94
N LYS A 270 22.10 -2.25 22.90
CA LYS A 270 21.30 -2.91 23.94
C LYS A 270 20.04 -3.60 23.39
N SER A 271 19.50 -3.16 22.25
CA SER A 271 18.36 -3.82 21.60
C SER A 271 18.76 -4.97 20.66
N VAL A 272 20.01 -5.01 20.19
CA VAL A 272 20.52 -6.02 19.23
C VAL A 272 21.22 -7.20 19.91
N GLU A 273 21.67 -7.05 21.17
CA GLU A 273 22.20 -8.18 21.94
C GLU A 273 21.13 -9.22 22.34
N ALA A 274 19.85 -8.94 22.07
CA ALA A 274 18.76 -9.90 22.20
C ALA A 274 18.40 -10.51 20.83
N SER A 275 18.93 -11.72 20.61
CA SER A 275 18.60 -12.67 19.53
C SER A 275 19.35 -12.48 18.19
N ALA A 276 20.08 -13.53 17.81
CA ALA A 276 20.78 -13.70 16.54
C ALA A 276 19.81 -13.93 15.36
N ASP A 277 18.82 -13.06 15.18
CA ASP A 277 17.86 -13.18 14.09
C ASP A 277 18.26 -12.29 12.91
N HIS A 278 18.99 -12.87 11.95
CA HIS A 278 19.36 -12.22 10.70
C HIS A 278 18.14 -11.71 9.91
N SER A 279 16.92 -12.17 10.24
CA SER A 279 15.66 -11.70 9.65
C SER A 279 15.46 -10.19 9.80
N ILE A 280 15.84 -9.60 10.94
CA ILE A 280 15.71 -8.15 11.16
C ILE A 280 16.61 -7.36 10.20
N HIS A 281 17.83 -7.86 9.98
CA HIS A 281 18.78 -7.22 9.07
C HIS A 281 18.37 -7.38 7.60
N ILE A 282 17.80 -8.52 7.22
CA ILE A 282 17.25 -8.74 5.88
C ILE A 282 16.07 -7.80 5.63
N ALA A 283 15.14 -7.68 6.58
CA ALA A 283 14.00 -6.76 6.46
C ALA A 283 14.45 -5.28 6.35
N ALA A 284 15.55 -4.91 6.99
CA ALA A 284 16.13 -3.57 6.86
C ALA A 284 16.72 -3.33 5.44
N ILE A 285 17.34 -4.35 4.83
CA ILE A 285 17.84 -4.29 3.45
C ILE A 285 16.66 -4.19 2.47
N GLU A 286 15.62 -4.99 2.64
CA GLU A 286 14.40 -4.94 1.84
C GLU A 286 13.72 -3.57 1.93
N GLY A 287 13.59 -3.02 3.14
CA GLY A 287 13.02 -1.69 3.35
C GLY A 287 13.83 -0.58 2.67
N ALA A 288 15.16 -0.67 2.66
CA ALA A 288 16.01 0.29 1.96
C ALA A 288 15.87 0.18 0.43
N TYR A 289 15.76 -1.04 -0.09
CA TYR A 289 15.54 -1.31 -1.51
C TYR A 289 14.18 -0.79 -1.99
N ASP A 290 13.11 -1.06 -1.25
CA ASP A 290 11.77 -0.55 -1.54
C ASP A 290 11.73 0.98 -1.53
N ALA A 291 12.39 1.60 -0.53
CA ALA A 291 12.46 3.05 -0.42
C ALA A 291 13.19 3.70 -1.59
N PHE A 292 14.22 3.02 -2.11
CA PHE A 292 14.94 3.44 -3.29
C PHE A 292 14.04 3.44 -4.53
N ILE A 293 13.28 2.36 -4.76
CA ILE A 293 12.35 2.26 -5.90
C ILE A 293 11.28 3.34 -5.83
N GLU A 294 10.62 3.48 -4.67
CA GLU A 294 9.54 4.46 -4.48
C GLU A 294 10.01 5.89 -4.79
N ASN A 295 11.21 6.25 -4.34
CA ASN A 295 11.78 7.57 -4.60
C ASN A 295 12.07 7.80 -6.09
N TRP A 296 12.55 6.78 -6.80
CA TRP A 296 12.83 6.89 -8.24
C TRP A 296 11.54 6.98 -9.05
N GLU A 297 10.56 6.12 -8.77
CA GLU A 297 9.25 6.18 -9.43
C GLU A 297 8.54 7.51 -9.20
N LEU A 298 8.59 8.04 -7.98
CA LEU A 298 8.03 9.36 -7.66
C LEU A 298 8.74 10.46 -8.47
N THR A 299 10.08 10.43 -8.50
CA THR A 299 10.87 11.44 -9.22
C THR A 299 10.55 11.43 -10.71
N PHE A 300 10.46 10.26 -11.35
CA PHE A 300 10.13 10.16 -12.77
C PHE A 300 8.68 10.51 -13.08
N ARG A 301 7.77 10.32 -12.12
CA ARG A 301 6.38 10.74 -12.24
C ARG A 301 6.22 12.26 -12.13
N GLU A 302 6.94 12.89 -11.21
CA GLU A 302 6.91 14.34 -11.00
C GLU A 302 7.67 15.08 -12.12
N TYR A 303 8.72 14.46 -12.68
CA TYR A 303 9.58 15.05 -13.72
C TYR A 303 9.78 14.07 -14.89
N PRO A 304 8.77 13.87 -15.75
CA PRO A 304 8.86 12.92 -16.86
C PRO A 304 9.95 13.29 -17.87
N ASP A 305 10.30 14.58 -17.97
CA ASP A 305 11.36 15.09 -18.86
C ASP A 305 12.77 14.59 -18.50
N LEU A 306 12.95 14.05 -17.28
CA LEU A 306 14.17 13.38 -16.87
C LEU A 306 14.44 12.11 -17.69
N LEU A 307 13.39 11.45 -18.17
CA LEU A 307 13.48 10.22 -18.95
C LEU A 307 13.56 10.49 -20.46
N THR A 308 13.15 11.67 -20.92
CA THR A 308 13.14 12.03 -22.35
C THR A 308 14.34 12.88 -22.76
N GLY A 309 14.93 13.63 -21.83
CA GLY A 309 16.12 14.43 -22.07
C GLY A 309 17.38 13.56 -22.14
N PRO A 310 18.12 13.53 -23.26
CA PRO A 310 19.27 12.63 -23.43
C PRO A 310 20.38 12.84 -22.40
N GLU A 311 20.64 14.08 -21.98
CA GLU A 311 21.67 14.35 -20.97
C GLU A 311 21.24 14.09 -19.53
N ASN A 312 19.94 14.19 -19.25
CA ASN A 312 19.38 13.76 -17.96
C ASN A 312 19.41 12.24 -17.86
N TRP A 313 19.01 11.56 -18.93
CA TRP A 313 19.05 10.10 -19.01
C TRP A 313 20.47 9.57 -18.82
N LYS A 314 21.47 10.16 -19.50
CA LYS A 314 22.88 9.77 -19.33
C LYS A 314 23.37 9.85 -17.89
N GLN A 315 22.88 10.82 -17.11
CA GLN A 315 23.20 10.90 -15.68
C GLN A 315 22.47 9.84 -14.85
N ILE A 316 21.20 9.56 -15.15
CA ILE A 316 20.39 8.54 -14.48
C ILE A 316 20.96 7.14 -14.76
N GLU A 317 21.29 6.86 -16.01
CA GLU A 317 21.94 5.63 -16.48
C GLU A 317 23.25 5.38 -15.73
N LYS A 318 24.09 6.42 -15.58
CA LYS A 318 25.30 6.34 -14.75
C LYS A 318 25.02 5.92 -13.30
N TYR A 319 23.94 6.41 -12.69
CA TYR A 319 23.58 5.98 -11.32
C TYR A 319 23.07 4.54 -11.28
N SER A 320 22.34 4.11 -12.31
CA SER A 320 21.90 2.72 -12.46
C SER A 320 23.10 1.77 -12.60
N ASP A 321 24.04 2.07 -13.50
CA ASP A 321 25.26 1.27 -13.71
C ASP A 321 26.09 1.16 -12.42
N ASN A 322 26.18 2.26 -11.67
CA ASN A 322 26.89 2.29 -10.40
C ASN A 322 26.26 1.36 -9.36
N LEU A 323 24.93 1.30 -9.29
CA LEU A 323 24.22 0.37 -8.41
C LEU A 323 24.45 -1.08 -8.85
N GLN A 324 24.39 -1.35 -10.15
CA GLN A 324 24.66 -2.67 -10.70
C GLN A 324 26.06 -3.17 -10.31
N ARG A 325 27.10 -2.34 -10.50
CA ARG A 325 28.48 -2.67 -10.09
C ARG A 325 28.60 -2.97 -8.60
N TYR A 326 27.89 -2.21 -7.76
CA TYR A 326 27.89 -2.46 -6.32
C TYR A 326 27.23 -3.80 -5.95
N LEU A 327 26.12 -4.15 -6.60
CA LEU A 327 25.45 -5.43 -6.41
C LEU A 327 26.32 -6.61 -6.87
N GLU A 328 27.02 -6.47 -7.99
CA GLU A 328 28.00 -7.44 -8.48
C GLU A 328 29.16 -7.62 -7.49
N PHE A 329 29.67 -6.52 -6.91
CA PHE A 329 30.68 -6.57 -5.86
C PHE A 329 30.20 -7.35 -4.63
N ILE A 330 28.98 -7.12 -4.15
CA ILE A 330 28.40 -7.87 -3.02
C ILE A 330 28.33 -9.37 -3.35
N ARG A 331 27.85 -9.73 -4.54
CA ARG A 331 27.76 -11.13 -5.00
C ARG A 331 29.14 -11.78 -5.08
N SER A 332 30.15 -11.07 -5.60
CA SER A 332 31.54 -11.55 -5.64
C SER A 332 32.11 -11.78 -4.24
N LYS A 333 31.84 -10.87 -3.29
CA LYS A 333 32.27 -11.01 -1.90
C LYS A 333 31.65 -12.25 -1.24
N HIS A 334 30.36 -12.48 -1.46
CA HIS A 334 29.67 -13.68 -0.97
C HIS A 334 30.29 -14.97 -1.54
N LEU A 335 30.58 -15.01 -2.85
CA LEU A 335 31.19 -16.17 -3.50
C LEU A 335 32.58 -16.49 -2.92
N LYS A 336 33.43 -15.47 -2.73
CA LYS A 336 34.77 -15.62 -2.13
C LYS A 336 34.71 -16.12 -0.68
N MET A 337 33.70 -15.70 0.08
CA MET A 337 33.49 -16.20 1.45
C MET A 337 33.13 -17.69 1.45
N LEU A 338 32.29 -18.15 0.53
CA LEU A 338 31.95 -19.57 0.39
C LEU A 338 33.14 -20.42 -0.06
N GLU A 339 33.98 -19.91 -0.96
CA GLU A 339 35.21 -20.59 -1.40
C GLU A 339 36.23 -20.71 -0.27
N SER A 340 36.39 -19.65 0.53
CA SER A 340 37.30 -19.65 1.69
C SER A 340 36.85 -20.61 2.79
N GLN A 341 35.53 -20.82 2.95
CA GLN A 341 34.98 -21.81 3.89
C GLN A 341 35.16 -23.26 3.40
N ARG A 342 35.31 -23.48 2.08
CA ARG A 342 35.58 -24.81 1.50
C ARG A 342 37.05 -25.23 1.53
N GLN A 343 37.98 -24.28 1.61
CA GLN A 343 39.43 -24.56 1.64
C GLN A 343 40.02 -24.70 3.06
N GLY A 344 39.24 -24.37 4.09
CA GLY A 344 39.65 -24.44 5.50
C GLY A 344 38.97 -25.55 6.31
N GLY A 345 38.39 -26.57 5.65
CA GLY A 345 37.71 -27.72 6.26
C GLY A 345 38.45 -29.02 6.01
#